data_AF-A0A6L5R0K2-F1
#
_entry.id   AF-A0A6L5R0K2-F1
#
_cell.length_a   1.000
_cell.length_b   1.000
_cell.length_c   1.000
_cell.angle_alpha   90.00
_cell.angle_beta   90.00
_cell.angle_gamma   90.00
#
_symmetry.space_group_name_H-M   'P 1'
#
loop_
_entity.id
_entity.type
_entity.pdbx_description
1 polymer ?
#
loop_
_entity_poly.entity_id
_entity_poly.type
_entity_poly.pdbx_seq_one_letter_code
_entity_poly.pdbx_strand_id
1 'polypeptide(L)'
;MDGADRTTAAEERHETEAERQDRKFNDILQELRVVMTGTQLITGFLLAVAFQPKFAELEAQEVVLYLALVVLATTATMLGLAPVILHRQLSGKKQKDRVVRIANTLLLILLVVVSLVASGVAMLIFDVTVNRQAGYIAGGVALLLLLAFWTVVPRIGEREPRRG
;
A
#
# COMPACT_ATOMS: atom_id res chain seq x y z
N MET A 1 38.48 6.51 -4.77
CA MET A 1 37.22 5.75 -4.73
C MET A 1 36.18 6.48 -5.59
N ASP A 2 36.49 6.69 -6.88
CA ASP A 2 35.83 7.71 -7.74
C ASP A 2 35.47 7.16 -9.14
N GLY A 3 35.17 5.86 -9.17
CA GLY A 3 34.90 5.08 -10.39
C GLY A 3 33.50 4.49 -10.48
N ALA A 4 32.72 4.52 -9.39
CA ALA A 4 31.35 3.97 -9.37
C ALA A 4 30.31 4.95 -9.94
N ASP A 5 30.54 6.26 -9.81
CA ASP A 5 29.58 7.31 -10.19
C ASP A 5 29.62 7.67 -11.68
N ARG A 6 30.72 7.34 -12.38
CA ARG A 6 30.85 7.58 -13.83
C ARG A 6 30.16 6.52 -14.69
N THR A 7 29.92 5.33 -14.14
CA THR A 7 29.32 4.20 -14.86
C THR A 7 27.80 4.37 -14.99
N THR A 8 27.14 4.84 -13.93
CA THR A 8 25.68 5.08 -13.90
C THR A 8 25.25 6.15 -14.89
N ALA A 9 25.93 7.30 -14.91
CA ALA A 9 25.64 8.40 -15.84
C ALA A 9 25.97 8.07 -17.31
N ALA A 10 26.86 7.10 -17.58
CA ALA A 10 27.15 6.64 -18.93
C ALA A 10 26.15 5.57 -19.41
N GLU A 11 25.66 4.71 -18.51
CA GLU A 11 24.59 3.74 -18.76
C GLU A 11 23.22 4.42 -18.96
N GLU A 12 22.88 5.44 -18.17
CA GLU A 12 21.63 6.22 -18.33
C GLU A 12 21.52 6.89 -19.72
N ARG A 13 22.65 7.21 -20.34
CA ARG A 13 22.73 7.79 -21.69
C ARG A 13 22.59 6.77 -22.83
N HIS A 14 22.70 5.46 -22.53
CA HIS A 14 22.55 4.38 -23.51
C HIS A 14 21.32 3.48 -23.24
N GLU A 15 20.55 3.76 -22.20
CA GLU A 15 19.34 3.01 -21.85
C GLU A 15 18.24 3.17 -22.92
N THR A 16 17.70 2.04 -23.40
CA THR A 16 16.54 2.04 -24.29
C THR A 16 15.25 2.33 -23.52
N GLU A 17 14.24 2.90 -24.19
CA GLU A 17 12.93 3.18 -23.55
C GLU A 17 12.32 1.92 -22.89
N ALA A 18 12.56 0.76 -23.49
CA ALA A 18 12.11 -0.53 -22.99
C ALA A 18 12.79 -0.92 -21.67
N GLU A 19 14.10 -0.66 -21.53
CA GLU A 19 14.85 -0.91 -20.28
C GLU A 19 14.43 0.08 -19.18
N ARG A 20 14.19 1.34 -19.55
CA ARG A 20 13.74 2.38 -18.61
C ARG A 20 12.37 2.07 -18.02
N GLN A 21 11.45 1.51 -18.81
CA GLN A 21 10.15 1.06 -18.35
C GLN A 21 10.24 -0.16 -17.41
N ASP A 22 11.15 -1.10 -17.68
CA ASP A 22 11.37 -2.27 -16.82
C ASP A 22 11.98 -1.86 -15.47
N ARG A 23 12.90 -0.89 -15.47
CA ARG A 23 13.47 -0.30 -14.25
C ARG A 23 12.38 0.34 -13.38
N LYS A 24 11.59 1.25 -13.94
CA LYS A 24 10.45 1.88 -13.24
C LYS A 24 9.44 0.86 -12.72
N PHE A 25 9.18 -0.21 -13.49
CA PHE A 25 8.29 -1.26 -13.05
C PHE A 25 8.86 -2.04 -11.86
N ASN A 26 10.17 -2.34 -11.85
CA ASN A 26 10.83 -2.97 -10.71
C ASN A 26 10.81 -2.07 -9.46
N ASP A 27 10.98 -0.75 -9.62
CA ASP A 27 10.85 0.21 -8.51
C ASP A 27 9.45 0.16 -7.90
N ILE A 28 8.40 0.18 -8.74
CA ILE A 28 7.00 0.03 -8.31
C ILE A 28 6.79 -1.30 -7.57
N LEU A 29 7.36 -2.41 -8.08
CA LEU A 29 7.26 -3.71 -7.41
C LEU A 29 7.95 -3.74 -6.05
N GLN A 30 9.06 -3.00 -5.89
CA GLN A 30 9.76 -2.90 -4.63
C GLN A 30 8.94 -2.09 -3.61
N GLU A 31 8.41 -0.93 -4.01
CA GLU A 31 7.50 -0.13 -3.18
C GLU A 31 6.26 -0.94 -2.76
N LEU A 32 5.67 -1.64 -3.73
CA LEU A 32 4.52 -2.51 -3.50
C LEU A 32 4.82 -3.63 -2.51
N ARG A 33 6.03 -4.21 -2.57
CA ARG A 33 6.45 -5.26 -1.64
C ARG A 33 6.51 -4.74 -0.20
N VAL A 34 6.98 -3.51 0.01
CA VAL A 34 6.98 -2.89 1.33
C VAL A 34 5.55 -2.79 1.88
N VAL A 35 4.61 -2.28 1.08
CA VAL A 35 3.18 -2.17 1.47
C VAL A 35 2.55 -3.54 1.70
N MET A 36 2.90 -4.54 0.88
CA MET A 36 2.36 -5.88 0.96
C MET A 36 2.71 -6.56 2.28
N THR A 37 3.95 -6.40 2.78
CA THR A 37 4.35 -6.98 4.08
C THR A 37 3.53 -6.43 5.24
N GLY A 38 3.27 -5.11 5.27
CA GLY A 38 2.42 -4.50 6.29
C GLY A 38 0.97 -5.01 6.21
N THR A 39 0.45 -5.15 4.99
CA THR A 39 -0.92 -5.66 4.77
C THR A 39 -1.05 -7.13 5.18
N GLN A 40 -0.06 -7.96 4.87
CA GLN A 40 -0.03 -9.36 5.29
C GLN A 40 0.00 -9.50 6.81
N LEU A 41 0.78 -8.67 7.50
CA LEU A 41 0.82 -8.64 8.96
C LEU A 41 -0.56 -8.33 9.55
N ILE A 42 -1.19 -7.24 9.08
CA ILE A 42 -2.54 -6.85 9.53
C ILE A 42 -3.55 -7.97 9.24
N THR A 43 -3.50 -8.57 8.05
CA THR A 43 -4.39 -9.67 7.65
C THR A 43 -4.21 -10.88 8.57
N GLY A 44 -2.98 -11.25 8.88
CA GLY A 44 -2.67 -12.33 9.81
C GLY A 44 -3.18 -12.05 11.22
N PHE A 45 -3.06 -10.82 11.70
CA PHE A 45 -3.62 -10.42 12.99
C PHE A 45 -5.14 -10.46 13.00
N LEU A 46 -5.82 -9.99 11.94
CA LEU A 46 -7.27 -10.13 11.80
C LEU A 46 -7.66 -11.61 11.88
N LEU A 47 -7.00 -12.48 11.12
CA LEU A 47 -7.26 -13.91 11.18
C LEU A 47 -7.06 -14.48 12.59
N ALA A 48 -5.99 -14.09 13.29
CA ALA A 48 -5.71 -14.54 14.65
C ALA A 48 -6.81 -14.09 15.64
N VAL A 49 -7.37 -12.89 15.46
CA VAL A 49 -8.46 -12.35 16.28
C VAL A 49 -9.71 -13.23 16.21
N ALA A 50 -10.07 -13.78 15.04
CA ALA A 50 -11.23 -14.67 14.91
C ALA A 50 -11.14 -15.96 15.75
N PHE A 51 -9.94 -16.37 16.16
CA PHE A 51 -9.73 -17.55 16.99
C PHE A 51 -9.49 -17.23 18.47
N GLN A 52 -9.51 -15.94 18.85
CA GLN A 52 -9.38 -15.56 20.26
C GLN A 52 -10.69 -15.81 21.00
N PRO A 53 -10.65 -16.29 22.26
CA PRO A 53 -11.86 -16.46 23.08
C PRO A 53 -12.73 -15.20 23.16
N LYS A 54 -12.08 -14.03 23.24
CA LYS A 54 -12.73 -12.72 23.29
C LYS A 54 -13.54 -12.38 22.03
N PHE A 55 -13.31 -13.06 20.90
CA PHE A 55 -14.08 -12.86 19.68
C PHE A 55 -15.56 -13.22 19.87
N ALA A 56 -15.87 -14.22 20.70
CA ALA A 56 -17.24 -14.63 21.00
C ALA A 56 -18.01 -13.60 21.84
N GLU A 57 -17.30 -12.65 22.47
CA GLU A 57 -17.87 -11.58 23.28
C GLU A 57 -18.13 -10.30 22.48
N LEU A 58 -17.76 -10.28 21.19
CA LEU A 58 -17.94 -9.11 20.33
C LEU A 58 -19.43 -8.81 20.09
N GLU A 59 -19.75 -7.52 20.11
CA GLU A 59 -21.06 -7.05 19.71
C GLU A 59 -21.26 -7.23 18.18
N ALA A 60 -22.50 -7.39 17.74
CA ALA A 60 -22.81 -7.63 16.32
C ALA A 60 -22.19 -6.58 15.37
N GLN A 61 -22.14 -5.32 15.81
CA GLN A 61 -21.53 -4.21 15.07
C GLN A 61 -20.00 -4.31 14.96
N GLU A 62 -19.32 -4.83 15.99
CA GLU A 62 -17.88 -5.08 15.97
C GLU A 62 -17.55 -6.23 15.02
N VAL A 63 -18.39 -7.27 15.01
CA VAL A 63 -18.28 -8.39 14.05
C VAL A 63 -18.45 -7.91 12.62
N VAL A 64 -19.43 -7.01 12.35
CA VAL A 64 -19.61 -6.43 11.01
C VAL A 64 -18.38 -5.61 10.59
N LEU A 65 -17.85 -4.77 11.49
CA LEU A 65 -16.63 -4.01 11.21
C LEU A 65 -15.44 -4.95 10.95
N TYR A 66 -15.27 -5.97 11.78
CA TYR A 66 -14.23 -6.99 11.62
C TYR A 66 -14.31 -7.67 10.25
N LEU A 67 -15.50 -8.14 9.84
CA LEU A 67 -15.69 -8.80 8.55
C LEU A 67 -15.44 -7.84 7.37
N ALA A 68 -15.84 -6.57 7.49
CA ALA A 68 -15.53 -5.55 6.50
C ALA A 68 -14.00 -5.35 6.36
N LEU A 69 -13.26 -5.36 7.47
CA LEU A 69 -11.80 -5.26 7.44
C LEU A 69 -11.15 -6.48 6.79
N VAL A 70 -11.67 -7.69 7.04
CA VAL A 70 -11.20 -8.92 6.38
C VAL A 70 -11.41 -8.84 4.86
N VAL A 71 -12.55 -8.35 4.40
CA VAL A 71 -12.84 -8.16 2.96
C VAL A 71 -11.90 -7.12 2.33
N LEU A 72 -11.68 -5.99 3.02
CA LEU A 72 -10.74 -4.95 2.55
C LEU A 72 -9.30 -5.46 2.50
N ALA A 73 -8.85 -6.20 3.52
CA ALA A 73 -7.51 -6.80 3.56
C ALA A 73 -7.31 -7.86 2.45
N THR A 74 -8.33 -8.66 2.19
CA THR A 74 -8.34 -9.61 1.06
C THR A 74 -8.26 -8.87 -0.27
N THR A 75 -9.02 -7.78 -0.42
CA THR A 75 -9.00 -6.93 -1.61
C THR A 75 -7.63 -6.28 -1.83
N ALA A 76 -7.00 -5.77 -0.77
CA ALA A 76 -5.64 -5.25 -0.82
C ALA A 76 -4.64 -6.31 -1.30
N THR A 77 -4.77 -7.55 -0.82
CA THR A 77 -3.94 -8.67 -1.27
C THR A 77 -4.13 -8.94 -2.78
N MET A 78 -5.39 -8.97 -3.26
CA MET A 78 -5.69 -9.17 -4.69
C MET A 78 -5.13 -8.04 -5.56
N LEU A 79 -5.25 -6.78 -5.11
CA LEU A 79 -4.68 -5.62 -5.80
C LEU A 79 -3.15 -5.68 -5.86
N GLY A 80 -2.50 -6.13 -4.78
CA GLY A 80 -1.05 -6.33 -4.75
C GLY A 80 -0.56 -7.43 -5.69
N LEU A 81 -1.37 -8.46 -5.95
CA LEU A 81 -1.04 -9.53 -6.91
C LEU A 81 -1.23 -9.12 -8.36
N ALA A 82 -2.13 -8.17 -8.64
CA ALA A 82 -2.46 -7.73 -9.99
C ALA A 82 -1.25 -7.28 -10.86
N PRO A 83 -0.29 -6.46 -10.38
CA PRO A 83 0.86 -6.07 -11.19
C PRO A 83 1.79 -7.26 -11.53
N VAL A 84 1.90 -8.26 -10.66
CA VAL A 84 2.68 -9.49 -10.96
C VAL A 84 2.04 -10.27 -12.11
N ILE A 85 0.71 -10.39 -12.10
CA ILE A 85 -0.06 -11.03 -13.17
C ILE A 85 0.06 -10.24 -14.48
N LEU A 86 -0.11 -8.91 -14.41
CA LEU A 86 0.01 -8.02 -15.57
C LEU A 86 1.39 -8.10 -16.22
N HIS A 87 2.46 -8.08 -15.41
CA HIS A 87 3.81 -8.26 -15.91
C HIS A 87 3.96 -9.60 -16.62
N ARG A 88 3.59 -10.71 -15.96
CA ARG A 88 3.71 -12.04 -16.54
C ARG A 88 2.95 -12.20 -17.87
N GLN A 89 1.81 -11.54 -18.04
CA GLN A 89 1.03 -11.60 -19.29
C GLN A 89 1.54 -10.66 -20.39
N LEU A 90 2.24 -9.58 -20.04
CA LEU A 90 2.65 -8.51 -20.97
C LEU A 90 4.16 -8.48 -21.24
N SER A 91 4.96 -9.26 -20.52
CA SER A 91 6.38 -9.55 -20.83
C SER A 91 6.47 -10.18 -22.23
N GLY A 92 6.64 -9.34 -23.26
CA GLY A 92 6.78 -9.74 -24.66
C GLY A 92 6.04 -8.86 -25.67
N LYS A 93 5.08 -8.02 -25.24
CA LYS A 93 4.37 -7.09 -26.15
C LYS A 93 4.90 -5.67 -25.98
N LYS A 94 5.07 -4.93 -27.09
CA LYS A 94 5.51 -3.50 -27.16
C LYS A 94 4.55 -2.49 -26.50
N GLN A 95 3.87 -2.87 -25.41
CA GLN A 95 2.84 -2.08 -24.71
C GLN A 95 3.24 -1.76 -23.26
N LYS A 96 4.54 -1.63 -23.01
CA LYS A 96 5.12 -1.39 -21.68
C LYS A 96 4.58 -0.12 -21.00
N ASP A 97 4.26 0.95 -21.75
CA ASP A 97 3.60 2.16 -21.21
C ASP A 97 2.23 1.90 -20.58
N ARG A 98 1.46 0.93 -21.12
CA ARG A 98 0.13 0.59 -20.61
C ARG A 98 0.23 -0.17 -19.29
N VAL A 99 1.26 -1.02 -19.15
CA VAL A 99 1.54 -1.76 -17.91
C VAL A 99 1.84 -0.80 -16.77
N VAL A 100 2.73 0.17 -16.98
CA VAL A 100 3.13 1.13 -15.96
C VAL A 100 1.95 1.98 -15.49
N ARG A 101 1.10 2.48 -16.41
CA ARG A 101 -0.09 3.25 -16.03
C ARG A 101 -1.08 2.44 -15.20
N ILE A 102 -1.35 1.19 -15.58
CA ILE A 102 -2.26 0.32 -14.84
C ILE A 102 -1.66 -0.02 -13.46
N ALA A 103 -0.37 -0.35 -13.40
CA ALA A 103 0.34 -0.63 -12.15
C ALA A 103 0.29 0.56 -11.18
N ASN A 104 0.49 1.79 -11.68
CA ASN A 104 0.39 3.00 -10.87
C ASN A 104 -1.03 3.22 -10.33
N THR A 105 -2.06 3.05 -11.16
CA THR A 105 -3.46 3.14 -10.69
C THR A 105 -3.78 2.08 -9.64
N LEU A 106 -3.32 0.84 -9.83
CA LEU A 106 -3.49 -0.23 -8.86
C LEU A 106 -2.79 0.06 -7.54
N LEU A 107 -1.58 0.62 -7.58
CA LEU A 107 -0.83 1.04 -6.40
C LEU A 107 -1.59 2.13 -5.62
N LEU A 108 -2.12 3.14 -6.32
CA LEU A 108 -2.93 4.20 -5.68
C LEU A 108 -4.19 3.63 -5.02
N ILE A 109 -4.94 2.76 -5.70
CA ILE A 109 -6.12 2.10 -5.13
C ILE A 109 -5.72 1.27 -3.91
N LEU A 110 -4.63 0.50 -4.01
CA LEU A 110 -4.12 -0.30 -2.89
C LEU A 110 -3.80 0.58 -1.68
N LEU A 111 -3.12 1.71 -1.87
CA LEU A 111 -2.78 2.63 -0.77
C LEU A 111 -4.04 3.15 -0.07
N VAL A 112 -5.09 3.48 -0.82
CA VAL A 112 -6.38 3.88 -0.25
C VAL A 112 -6.99 2.74 0.56
N VAL A 113 -7.05 1.52 0.01
CA VAL A 113 -7.62 0.36 0.70
C VAL A 113 -6.84 0.04 1.97
N VAL A 114 -5.50 0.02 1.93
CA VAL A 114 -4.65 -0.24 3.10
C VAL A 114 -4.84 0.84 4.17
N SER A 115 -5.02 2.10 3.77
CA SER A 115 -5.32 3.19 4.69
C SER A 115 -6.66 2.98 5.42
N LEU A 116 -7.69 2.55 4.68
CA LEU A 116 -8.99 2.20 5.28
C LEU A 116 -8.88 1.03 6.25
N VAL A 117 -8.13 -0.01 5.89
CA VAL A 117 -7.87 -1.16 6.78
C VAL A 117 -7.16 -0.70 8.05
N ALA A 118 -6.08 0.06 7.94
CA ALA A 118 -5.32 0.54 9.09
C ALA A 118 -6.18 1.38 10.04
N SER A 119 -6.97 2.31 9.49
CA SER A 119 -7.90 3.09 10.30
C SER A 119 -8.99 2.24 10.95
N GLY A 120 -9.59 1.31 10.21
CA GLY A 120 -10.67 0.50 10.76
C GLY A 120 -10.18 -0.49 11.81
N VAL A 121 -8.95 -1.00 11.68
CA VAL A 121 -8.28 -1.79 12.72
C VAL A 121 -8.07 -0.95 13.98
N ALA A 122 -7.58 0.28 13.85
CA ALA A 122 -7.44 1.18 15.00
C ALA A 122 -8.80 1.43 15.68
N MET A 123 -9.84 1.70 14.90
CA MET A 123 -11.21 1.84 15.40
C MET A 123 -11.67 0.58 16.16
N LEU A 124 -11.53 -0.61 15.57
CA LEU A 124 -11.95 -1.87 16.17
C LEU A 124 -11.20 -2.15 17.49
N ILE A 125 -9.88 -1.90 17.54
CA ILE A 125 -9.08 -2.11 18.74
C ILE A 125 -9.57 -1.23 19.89
N PHE A 126 -9.80 0.06 19.65
CA PHE A 126 -10.24 1.00 20.68
C PHE A 126 -11.68 0.76 21.12
N ASP A 127 -12.54 0.36 20.18
CA ASP A 127 -13.93 -0.04 20.45
C ASP A 127 -13.99 -1.21 21.44
N VAL A 128 -13.26 -2.29 21.14
CA VAL A 128 -13.23 -3.54 21.93
C VAL A 128 -12.46 -3.40 23.26
N THR A 129 -11.55 -2.43 23.35
CA THR A 129 -10.67 -2.27 24.53
C THR A 129 -11.17 -1.21 25.51
N VAL A 130 -11.80 -0.15 25.01
CA VAL A 130 -12.18 1.01 25.83
C VAL A 130 -13.68 1.23 25.77
N ASN A 131 -14.20 1.63 24.61
CA ASN A 131 -15.61 1.79 24.30
C ASN A 131 -15.80 2.30 22.86
N ARG A 132 -17.05 2.30 22.41
CA ARG A 132 -17.49 2.80 21.09
C ARG A 132 -17.04 4.22 20.74
N GLN A 133 -17.11 5.15 21.69
CA GLN A 133 -16.72 6.54 21.44
C GLN A 133 -15.22 6.64 21.18
N ALA A 134 -14.41 5.94 21.97
CA ALA A 134 -12.97 5.84 21.75
C ALA A 134 -12.65 5.21 20.39
N GLY A 135 -13.41 4.21 19.95
CA GLY A 135 -13.31 3.62 18.62
C GLY A 135 -13.47 4.65 17.50
N TYR A 136 -14.55 5.44 17.51
CA TYR A 136 -14.78 6.48 16.50
C TYR A 136 -13.69 7.57 16.51
N ILE A 137 -13.24 7.99 17.69
CA ILE A 137 -12.17 8.97 17.82
C ILE A 137 -10.87 8.41 17.25
N ALA A 138 -10.50 7.17 17.61
CA ALA A 138 -9.28 6.54 17.12
C ALA A 138 -9.30 6.34 15.61
N GLY A 139 -10.42 5.89 15.04
CA GLY A 139 -10.61 5.77 13.59
C GLY A 139 -10.52 7.13 12.89
N GLY A 140 -11.18 8.15 13.43
CA GLY A 140 -11.12 9.51 12.89
C GLY A 140 -9.71 10.09 12.91
N VAL A 141 -9.00 9.96 14.04
CA VAL A 141 -7.60 10.40 14.17
C VAL A 141 -6.69 9.62 13.23
N ALA A 142 -6.85 8.31 13.12
CA ALA A 142 -6.06 7.49 12.19
C ALA A 142 -6.27 7.92 10.73
N LEU A 143 -7.52 8.15 10.31
CA LEU A 143 -7.82 8.70 8.98
C LEU A 143 -7.20 10.07 8.78
N LEU A 144 -7.31 10.97 9.75
CA LEU A 144 -6.73 12.31 9.65
C LEU A 144 -5.21 12.25 9.53
N LEU A 145 -4.53 11.39 10.30
CA LEU A 145 -3.09 11.17 10.20
C LEU A 145 -2.70 10.59 8.84
N LEU A 146 -3.47 9.63 8.31
CA LEU A 146 -3.24 9.04 6.99
C LEU A 146 -3.43 10.07 5.88
N LEU A 147 -4.47 10.91 5.95
CA LEU A 147 -4.70 12.01 5.01
C LEU A 147 -3.62 13.09 5.13
N ALA A 148 -3.20 13.43 6.35
CA ALA A 148 -2.09 14.34 6.57
C ALA A 148 -0.81 13.78 5.96
N PHE A 149 -0.51 12.50 6.15
CA PHE A 149 0.64 11.84 5.55
C PHE A 149 0.57 11.90 4.01
N TRP A 150 -0.58 11.56 3.44
CA TRP A 150 -0.78 11.57 1.99
C TRP A 150 -0.66 12.97 1.39
N THR A 151 -0.94 14.02 2.15
CA THR A 151 -0.85 15.41 1.70
C THR A 151 0.50 16.07 2.03
N VAL A 152 1.22 15.61 3.04
CA VAL A 152 2.52 16.14 3.47
C VAL A 152 3.66 15.53 2.65
N VAL A 153 3.65 14.21 2.43
CA VAL A 153 4.69 13.50 1.67
C VAL A 153 4.91 14.08 0.26
N PRO A 154 3.88 14.28 -0.59
CA PRO A 154 4.09 14.86 -1.91
C PRO A 154 4.64 16.29 -1.85
N ARG A 155 4.22 17.08 -0.85
CA ARG A 155 4.69 18.46 -0.65
C ARG A 155 6.15 18.55 -0.19
N ILE A 156 6.70 17.51 0.43
CA ILE A 156 8.12 17.45 0.77
C ILE A 156 8.95 17.13 -0.49
N GLY A 157 8.46 16.25 -1.37
CA GLY A 157 9.10 15.94 -2.64
C GLY A 157 9.12 17.10 -3.64
N GLU A 158 8.05 17.91 -3.68
CA GLU A 158 8.00 19.14 -4.50
C GLU A 158 9.01 20.22 -4.07
N ARG A 159 9.58 20.11 -2.87
CA ARG A 159 10.48 21.12 -2.29
C ARG A 159 11.95 20.91 -2.60
N GLU A 160 12.33 19.97 -3.48
CA GLU A 160 13.71 19.96 -3.99
C GLU A 160 13.97 21.27 -4.77
N PRO A 161 14.85 22.16 -4.26
CA PRO A 161 15.20 23.37 -4.97
C PRO A 161 15.96 22.93 -6.22
N ARG A 162 15.52 23.42 -7.39
CA ARG A 162 16.38 23.47 -8.58
C ARG A 162 17.72 24.05 -8.16
N ARG A 163 18.74 23.20 -7.99
CA ARG A 163 20.13 23.65 -7.89
C ARG A 163 20.47 24.24 -9.25
N GLY A 164 20.59 25.57 -9.27
CA GLY A 164 21.11 26.33 -10.41
C GLY A 164 22.60 26.11 -10.62
#